data_AF-A0A845ZA56-F1
#
_entry.id   AF-A0A845ZA56-F1
#
_cell.length_a   1.000
_cell.length_b   1.000
_cell.length_c   1.000
_cell.angle_alpha   90.00
_cell.angle_beta   90.00
_cell.angle_gamma   90.00
#
_symmetry.space_group_name_H-M   'P 1'
#
loop_
_entity.id
_entity.type
_entity.pdbx_description
1 polymer ?
#
loop_
_entity_poly.entity_id
_entity_poly.type
_entity_poly.pdbx_seq_one_letter_code
_entity_poly.pdbx_strand_id
1 'polypeptide(L)'
;MTTETSPKTELLTEVTPDWEPPMPPTDLIFDDGELLESKRHRIAMNLLIDSLYQHWSDRSDFFAGGNMFIYYSSTQARNRDYKGPDFFVVL
;
A
#
# COMPACT_ATOMS: atom_id res chain seq x y z
N MET A 1 39.04 47.74 -35.44
CA MET A 1 38.86 47.24 -34.05
C MET A 1 38.01 45.99 -34.15
N THR A 2 38.64 44.85 -33.94
CA THR A 2 38.02 43.52 -33.88
C THR A 2 37.24 43.40 -32.57
N THR A 3 35.94 43.14 -32.65
CA THR A 3 35.17 42.67 -31.49
C THR A 3 34.77 41.23 -31.78
N GLU A 4 35.49 40.31 -31.13
CA GLU A 4 35.10 38.92 -31.00
C GLU A 4 33.81 38.85 -30.18
N THR A 5 32.81 38.15 -30.70
CA THR A 5 31.62 37.76 -29.93
C THR A 5 31.67 36.26 -29.78
N SER A 6 32.08 35.79 -28.60
CA SER A 6 32.06 34.39 -28.18
C SER A 6 30.69 33.74 -28.40
N PRO A 7 30.62 32.43 -28.75
CA PRO A 7 29.36 31.74 -28.89
C PRO A 7 28.74 31.54 -27.50
N LYS A 8 27.50 31.99 -27.36
CA LYS A 8 26.67 31.76 -26.17
C LYS A 8 26.31 30.28 -26.11
N THR A 9 26.97 29.53 -25.23
CA THR A 9 26.63 28.15 -24.88
C THR A 9 25.16 28.09 -24.46
N GLU A 10 24.32 27.49 -25.29
CA GLU A 10 22.94 27.14 -24.93
C GLU A 10 23.01 25.96 -23.95
N LEU A 11 22.71 26.26 -22.69
CA LEU A 11 22.49 25.25 -21.66
C LEU A 11 21.23 24.47 -22.06
N LEU A 12 21.41 23.25 -22.55
CA LEU A 12 20.33 22.29 -22.73
C LEU A 12 19.83 21.90 -21.33
N THR A 13 18.74 22.52 -20.89
CA THR A 13 18.01 22.09 -19.71
C THR A 13 17.41 20.72 -20.04
N GLU A 14 18.07 19.66 -19.57
CA GLU A 14 17.57 18.30 -19.65
C GLU A 14 16.28 18.24 -18.82
N VAL A 15 15.13 18.28 -19.49
CA VAL A 15 13.82 18.12 -18.85
C VAL A 15 13.73 16.66 -18.41
N THR A 16 14.08 16.37 -17.16
CA THR A 16 13.71 15.11 -16.53
C THR A 16 12.18 15.06 -16.51
N PRO A 17 11.53 14.09 -17.17
CA PRO A 17 10.08 13.98 -17.07
C PRO A 17 9.74 13.75 -15.59
N ASP A 18 8.89 14.62 -15.05
CA ASP A 18 8.32 14.46 -13.72
C ASP A 18 7.68 13.07 -13.65
N TRP A 19 8.34 12.15 -12.95
CA TRP A 19 7.82 10.82 -12.73
C TRP A 19 6.63 10.95 -11.78
N GLU A 20 5.43 10.88 -12.33
CA GLU A 20 4.20 10.85 -11.56
C GLU A 20 3.74 9.40 -11.45
N PRO A 21 3.76 8.80 -10.24
CA PRO A 21 3.37 7.41 -10.07
C PRO A 21 1.92 7.23 -10.53
N PRO A 22 1.57 6.11 -11.19
CA PRO A 22 0.20 5.85 -11.60
C PRO A 22 -0.70 5.89 -10.36
N MET A 23 -1.79 6.68 -10.44
CA MET A 23 -2.75 6.75 -9.36
C MET A 23 -3.28 5.35 -9.05
N PRO A 24 -3.47 5.00 -7.76
CA PRO A 24 -4.01 3.71 -7.40
C PRO A 24 -5.37 3.51 -8.09
N PRO A 25 -5.72 2.26 -8.46
CA PRO A 25 -7.01 1.96 -9.07
C PRO A 25 -8.13 2.58 -8.24
N THR A 26 -9.05 3.31 -8.88
CA THR A 26 -10.21 3.92 -8.22
C THR A 26 -11.36 2.94 -8.01
N ASP A 27 -11.31 1.78 -8.65
CA ASP A 27 -12.27 0.68 -8.54
C ASP A 27 -11.79 -0.33 -7.49
N LEU A 28 -11.50 0.16 -6.28
CA LEU A 28 -11.22 -0.72 -5.15
C LEU A 28 -12.52 -1.35 -4.69
N ILE A 29 -12.48 -2.66 -4.48
CA ILE A 29 -13.61 -3.39 -3.92
C ILE A 29 -13.71 -2.97 -2.44
N PHE A 30 -14.78 -2.26 -2.08
CA PHE A 30 -15.00 -1.76 -0.72
C PHE A 30 -15.70 -2.78 0.19
N ASP A 31 -16.22 -3.86 -0.39
CA ASP A 31 -17.08 -4.85 0.26
C ASP A 31 -16.77 -6.24 -0.36
N ASP A 32 -16.47 -7.23 0.47
CA ASP A 32 -16.30 -8.63 0.05
C ASP A 32 -17.62 -9.40 -0.05
N GLY A 33 -18.75 -8.77 0.28
CA GLY A 33 -20.07 -9.38 0.31
C GLY A 33 -20.40 -10.08 1.64
N GLU A 34 -19.55 -9.93 2.66
CA GLU A 34 -19.80 -10.46 4.00
C GLU A 34 -20.65 -9.49 4.85
N LEU A 35 -21.30 -10.04 5.87
CA LEU A 35 -22.18 -9.25 6.74
C LEU A 35 -21.40 -8.19 7.54
N LEU A 36 -22.04 -7.04 7.77
CA LEU A 36 -21.49 -5.97 8.60
C LEU A 36 -21.03 -6.49 9.97
N GLU A 37 -19.84 -6.05 10.34
CA GLU A 37 -19.15 -6.48 11.54
C GLU A 37 -19.93 -6.10 12.82
N SER A 38 -20.17 -7.09 13.69
CA SER A 38 -20.77 -6.82 14.99
C SER A 38 -19.76 -6.26 15.99
N LYS A 39 -20.22 -5.55 17.02
CA LYS A 39 -19.34 -5.10 18.12
C LYS A 39 -18.55 -6.25 18.76
N ARG A 40 -19.15 -7.44 18.89
CA ARG A 40 -18.48 -8.63 19.43
C ARG A 40 -17.32 -9.07 18.54
N HIS A 41 -17.52 -9.03 17.22
CA HIS A 41 -16.51 -9.40 16.25
C HIS A 41 -15.29 -8.48 16.37
N ARG A 42 -15.49 -7.16 16.39
CA ARG A 42 -14.41 -6.17 16.59
C ARG A 42 -13.61 -6.39 17.87
N ILE A 43 -14.29 -6.70 18.98
CA ILE A 43 -13.63 -6.97 20.26
C ILE A 43 -12.76 -8.23 20.16
N ALA A 44 -13.26 -9.30 19.54
CA ALA A 44 -12.52 -10.55 19.38
C ALA A 44 -11.27 -10.37 18.49
N MET A 45 -11.40 -9.65 17.38
CA MET A 45 -10.29 -9.32 16.49
C MET A 45 -9.18 -8.53 17.22
N ASN A 46 -9.55 -7.45 17.91
CA ASN A 46 -8.57 -6.65 18.66
C ASN A 46 -7.86 -7.47 19.74
N LEU A 47 -8.59 -8.34 20.45
CA LEU A 47 -8.00 -9.21 21.45
C LEU A 47 -6.91 -10.12 20.87
N LEU A 48 -7.12 -10.66 19.66
CA LEU A 48 -6.13 -11.51 18.98
C LEU A 48 -4.90 -10.70 18.57
N ILE A 49 -5.10 -9.50 18.02
CA ILE A 49 -4.02 -8.59 17.62
C ILE A 49 -3.17 -8.22 18.84
N ASP A 50 -3.80 -7.74 19.91
CA ASP A 50 -3.12 -7.30 21.13
C ASP A 50 -2.36 -8.48 21.78
N SER A 51 -2.98 -9.67 21.82
CA SER A 51 -2.35 -10.87 22.40
C SER A 51 -1.08 -11.27 21.63
N LEU A 52 -1.09 -11.16 20.30
CA LEU A 52 0.08 -11.51 19.49
C LEU A 52 1.19 -10.47 19.64
N TYR A 53 0.87 -9.18 19.61
CA TYR A 53 1.85 -8.11 19.87
C TYR A 53 2.47 -8.21 21.27
N GLN A 54 1.69 -8.64 22.26
CA GLN A 54 2.22 -8.91 23.59
C GLN A 54 3.16 -10.13 23.59
N HIS A 55 2.77 -11.21 22.92
CA HIS A 55 3.56 -12.45 22.86
C HIS A 55 4.88 -12.29 22.10
N TRP A 56 4.89 -11.49 21.04
CA TRP A 56 6.05 -11.20 20.19
C TRP A 56 6.58 -9.78 20.41
N SER A 57 6.50 -9.29 21.64
CA SER A 57 6.95 -7.94 22.00
C SER A 57 8.45 -7.71 21.81
N ASP A 58 9.24 -8.79 21.71
CA ASP A 58 10.66 -8.80 21.43
C ASP A 58 11.00 -8.87 19.93
N ARG A 59 9.99 -9.03 19.06
CA ARG A 59 10.14 -9.13 17.61
C ARG A 59 9.67 -7.87 16.89
N SER A 60 10.33 -7.57 15.77
CA SER A 60 10.00 -6.45 14.89
C SER A 60 9.84 -6.85 13.42
N ASP A 61 9.93 -8.14 13.13
CA ASP A 61 9.85 -8.77 11.81
C ASP A 61 8.49 -9.42 11.56
N PHE A 62 7.42 -8.76 11.99
CA PHE A 62 6.05 -9.19 11.68
C PHE A 62 5.06 -8.03 11.71
N PHE A 63 3.90 -8.26 11.12
CA PHE A 63 2.74 -7.39 11.24
C PHE A 63 1.49 -8.23 11.48
N ALA A 64 0.60 -7.76 12.36
CA ALA A 64 -0.70 -8.37 12.58
C ALA A 64 -1.80 -7.33 12.48
N GLY A 65 -2.91 -7.72 11.85
CA GLY A 65 -4.03 -6.82 11.59
C GLY A 65 -5.30 -7.59 11.23
N GLY A 66 -6.33 -6.85 10.88
CA GLY A 66 -7.64 -7.40 10.51
C GLY A 66 -8.49 -6.33 9.84
N ASN A 67 -9.62 -6.73 9.24
CA ASN A 67 -10.53 -5.84 8.53
C ASN A 67 -9.81 -4.97 7.47
N MET A 68 -8.94 -5.62 6.68
CA MET A 68 -8.23 -5.03 5.53
C MET A 68 -8.18 -6.05 4.40
N PHE A 69 -8.15 -5.58 3.14
CA PHE A 69 -8.02 -6.46 1.99
C PHE A 69 -6.56 -6.85 1.72
N ILE A 70 -6.32 -8.15 1.57
CA ILE A 70 -5.04 -8.71 1.16
C ILE A 70 -5.15 -9.16 -0.30
N TYR A 71 -4.24 -8.67 -1.13
CA TYR A 71 -4.11 -9.05 -2.53
C TYR A 71 -2.94 -10.02 -2.67
N TYR A 72 -3.21 -11.24 -3.15
CA TYR A 72 -2.16 -12.27 -3.31
C TYR A 72 -1.45 -12.19 -4.67
N SER A 73 -1.92 -11.32 -5.57
CA SER A 73 -1.35 -11.16 -6.91
C SER A 73 -1.16 -9.68 -7.26
N SER A 74 0.03 -9.34 -7.77
CA SER A 74 0.38 -7.99 -8.23
C SER A 74 -0.43 -7.54 -9.45
N THR A 75 -0.97 -8.48 -10.23
CA THR A 75 -1.81 -8.18 -11.38
C THR A 75 -3.24 -7.79 -10.99
N GLN A 76 -3.60 -7.85 -9.70
CA GLN A 76 -4.92 -7.52 -9.15
C GLN A 76 -6.05 -8.00 -10.07
N ALA A 77 -5.91 -9.22 -10.63
CA ALA A 77 -6.81 -9.73 -11.64
C ALA A 77 -8.21 -9.78 -11.01
N ARG A 78 -9.06 -8.83 -11.45
CA ARG A 78 -10.44 -8.64 -11.00
C ARG A 78 -11.10 -10.01 -10.80
N ASN A 79 -11.51 -10.27 -9.57
CA ASN A 79 -12.30 -11.42 -9.14
C ASN A 79 -11.59 -12.75 -8.82
N ARG A 80 -10.25 -12.81 -8.65
CA ARG A 80 -9.64 -14.11 -8.33
C ARG A 80 -8.74 -14.28 -7.10
N ASP A 81 -8.09 -13.25 -6.55
CA ASP A 81 -7.10 -13.50 -5.49
C ASP A 81 -7.02 -12.38 -4.44
N TYR A 82 -8.15 -12.02 -3.84
CA TYR A 82 -8.16 -11.18 -2.64
C TYR A 82 -9.04 -11.77 -1.54
N LYS A 83 -8.67 -11.47 -0.28
CA LYS A 83 -9.46 -11.83 0.91
C LYS A 83 -9.48 -10.64 1.87
N GLY A 84 -10.62 -10.42 2.51
CA GLY A 84 -10.75 -9.56 3.69
C GLY A 84 -10.77 -10.42 4.95
N PRO A 85 -9.61 -10.89 5.45
CA PRO A 85 -9.60 -11.68 6.68
C PRO A 85 -9.98 -10.84 7.90
N ASP A 86 -10.71 -11.46 8.82
CA ASP A 86 -10.98 -10.90 10.14
C ASP A 86 -9.70 -10.68 10.95
N PHE A 87 -8.73 -11.58 10.81
CA PHE A 87 -7.41 -11.49 11.47
C PHE A 87 -6.36 -12.14 10.58
N PHE A 88 -5.18 -11.54 10.50
CA PHE A 88 -4.04 -12.08 9.78
C PHE A 88 -2.71 -11.66 10.38
N VAL A 89 -1.66 -12.40 10.02
CA VAL A 89 -0.27 -12.15 10.40
C VAL A 89 0.62 -12.34 9.17
N VAL A 90 1.58 -11.45 8.99
CA VAL A 90 2.63 -11.53 7.96
C VAL A 90 4.00 -11.48 8.65
N LEU A 91 4.94 -12.28 8.15
CA LEU A 91 6.33 -12.41 8.62
C LEU A 91 7.30 -11.98 7.51
#